data_AF-A0A9D2MMA0-F1
#
_entry.id   AF-A0A9D2MMA0-F1
#
_cell.length_a   1.000
_cell.length_b   1.000
_cell.length_c   1.000
_cell.angle_alpha   90.00
_cell.angle_beta   90.00
_cell.angle_gamma   90.00
#
_symmetry.space_group_name_H-M   'P 1'
#
loop_
_entity.id
_entity.type
_entity.pdbx_description
1 polymer ?
#
loop_
_entity_poly.entity_id
_entity_poly.type
_entity_poly.pdbx_seq_one_letter_code
_entity_poly.pdbx_strand_id
1 'polypeptide(L)'
;MEDLRFYPTQSSQAAIERAVSIKAGKAELLYVYIDVEPVGFNRGFYTVDVRYFYRVTADAFVGAARPVEVSGLCVFDKRVILFGSEGTAKIFSSQTSLEGLDEQMLRQSNLPTAVVEVVDPIVLNMKLVDVCECHPCDCELSDVPPCICGCFNSELCCGAQGKRIYVTLGQFSIIRLERDSQLLMPVYDYCMPEKECACGGGEEDPCEIFRHVKFPVNEFFPPSSPTPGGDCHPQLKGCCS
;
A
#
# COMPACT_ATOMS: atom_id res chain seq x y z
N MET A 1 13.74 4.58 5.11
CA MET A 1 13.38 5.93 5.58
C MET A 1 14.46 6.33 6.57
N GLU A 2 15.12 7.45 6.34
CA GLU A 2 16.29 7.86 7.11
C GLU A 2 15.94 9.00 8.06
N ASP A 3 16.63 9.05 9.19
CA ASP A 3 16.57 10.16 10.15
C ASP A 3 15.15 10.57 10.59
N LEU A 4 14.29 9.58 10.84
CA LEU A 4 12.97 9.81 11.42
C LEU A 4 13.12 10.32 12.85
N ARG A 5 12.38 11.37 13.17
CA ARG A 5 12.32 11.92 14.53
C ARG A 5 11.71 10.89 15.47
N PHE A 6 12.41 10.59 16.56
CA PHE A 6 11.88 9.81 17.68
C PHE A 6 11.32 10.77 18.74
N TYR A 7 10.03 10.65 18.99
CA TYR A 7 9.28 11.38 20.00
C TYR A 7 9.14 10.52 21.26
N PRO A 8 9.99 10.73 22.27
CA PRO A 8 10.00 9.88 23.45
C PRO A 8 8.72 10.03 24.27
N THR A 9 8.40 8.97 24.99
CA THR A 9 7.49 9.02 26.13
C THR A 9 8.08 9.90 27.24
N GLN A 10 7.24 10.60 27.99
CA GLN A 10 7.66 11.49 29.08
C GLN A 10 8.48 10.74 30.14
N SER A 11 8.13 9.49 30.43
CA SER A 11 8.88 8.63 31.36
C SER A 11 10.29 8.28 30.86
N SER A 12 10.53 8.31 29.55
CA SER A 12 11.83 8.02 28.93
C SER A 12 12.77 9.23 28.88
N GLN A 13 12.23 10.45 28.99
CA GLN A 13 12.96 11.69 28.72
C GLN A 13 14.22 11.84 29.61
N ALA A 14 14.08 11.62 30.92
CA ALA A 14 15.20 11.76 31.87
C ALA A 14 16.32 10.73 31.68
N ALA A 15 16.02 9.58 31.05
CA ALA A 15 17.04 8.59 30.67
C ALA A 15 17.79 9.04 29.41
N ILE A 16 17.06 9.57 28.43
CA ILE A 16 17.62 10.04 27.15
C ILE A 16 18.55 11.24 27.34
N GLU A 17 18.17 12.21 28.17
CA GLU A 17 18.99 13.40 28.44
C GLU A 17 20.36 13.05 29.05
N ARG A 18 20.39 12.03 29.93
CA ARG A 18 21.62 11.56 30.58
C ARG A 18 22.33 10.46 29.80
N ALA A 19 21.77 9.99 28.69
CA ALA A 19 22.34 8.90 27.92
C ALA A 19 23.66 9.32 27.25
N VAL A 20 24.67 8.45 27.32
CA VAL A 20 25.94 8.59 26.60
C VAL A 20 25.84 7.95 25.22
N SER A 21 25.09 6.86 25.12
CA SER A 21 24.80 6.16 23.87
C SER A 21 23.41 5.55 23.91
N ILE A 22 22.92 5.16 22.73
CA ILE A 22 21.65 4.46 22.57
C ILE A 22 21.87 3.24 21.69
N LYS A 23 21.14 2.17 21.98
CA LYS A 23 21.10 0.96 21.15
C LYS A 23 19.68 0.72 20.69
N ALA A 24 19.51 0.53 19.39
CA ALA A 24 18.21 0.19 18.79
C ALA A 24 17.63 -1.08 19.42
N GLY A 25 16.35 -1.02 19.77
CA GLY A 25 15.53 -2.16 20.14
C GLY A 25 14.72 -2.65 18.94
N LYS A 26 13.40 -2.60 19.05
CA LYS A 26 12.46 -2.99 17.99
C LYS A 26 11.63 -1.82 17.50
N ALA A 27 11.02 -1.98 16.33
CA ALA A 27 10.02 -1.07 15.81
C ALA A 27 8.76 -1.87 15.43
N GLU A 28 7.61 -1.32 15.74
CA GLU A 28 6.30 -1.93 15.50
C GLU A 28 5.41 -0.89 14.82
N LEU A 29 4.67 -1.30 13.80
CA LEU A 29 3.69 -0.46 13.13
C LEU A 29 2.40 -0.42 13.96
N LEU A 30 2.00 0.77 14.40
CA LEU A 30 0.76 0.96 15.15
C LEU A 30 -0.44 1.16 14.22
N TYR A 31 -0.28 2.02 13.22
CA TYR A 31 -1.35 2.42 12.33
C TYR A 31 -0.81 3.04 11.04
N VAL A 32 -1.62 3.00 10.00
CA VAL A 32 -1.39 3.69 8.73
C VAL A 32 -2.63 4.50 8.40
N TYR A 33 -2.47 5.82 8.31
CA TYR A 33 -3.48 6.70 7.76
C TYR A 33 -3.29 6.80 6.24
N ILE A 34 -4.39 6.77 5.49
CA ILE A 34 -4.39 6.80 4.03
C ILE A 34 -5.42 7.83 3.60
N ASP A 35 -5.03 8.73 2.71
CA ASP A 35 -5.91 9.69 2.04
C ASP A 35 -5.70 9.65 0.52
N VAL A 36 -6.77 9.84 -0.23
CA VAL A 36 -6.77 9.74 -1.70
C VAL A 36 -7.37 10.98 -2.29
N GLU A 37 -6.60 11.67 -3.12
CA GLU A 37 -7.04 12.88 -3.82
C GLU A 37 -6.85 12.75 -5.34
N PRO A 38 -7.78 13.28 -6.15
CA PRO A 38 -7.64 13.29 -7.60
C PRO A 38 -6.59 14.31 -8.07
N VAL A 39 -5.79 13.95 -9.08
CA VAL A 39 -4.82 14.87 -9.69
C VAL A 39 -5.50 15.73 -10.77
N GLY A 40 -5.42 17.06 -10.63
CA GLY A 40 -6.17 17.99 -11.48
C GLY A 40 -5.84 17.98 -12.98
N PHE A 41 -4.63 17.58 -13.37
CA PHE A 41 -4.16 17.64 -14.77
C PHE A 41 -4.08 16.28 -15.47
N ASN A 42 -4.08 15.17 -14.71
CA ASN A 42 -3.91 13.83 -15.26
C ASN A 42 -5.11 12.96 -14.89
N ARG A 43 -6.05 12.82 -15.83
CA ARG A 43 -7.26 12.00 -15.63
C ARG A 43 -6.89 10.56 -15.29
N GLY A 44 -7.61 10.01 -14.32
CA GLY A 44 -7.41 8.65 -13.82
C GLY A 44 -6.21 8.46 -12.90
N PHE A 45 -5.40 9.51 -12.64
CA PHE A 45 -4.34 9.47 -11.63
C PHE A 45 -4.79 10.13 -10.32
N TYR A 46 -4.35 9.53 -9.22
CA TYR A 46 -4.69 9.95 -7.87
C TYR A 46 -3.41 10.03 -7.04
N THR A 47 -3.33 11.05 -6.18
CA THR A 47 -2.35 11.10 -5.10
C THR A 47 -2.86 10.25 -3.95
N VAL A 48 -1.99 9.38 -3.43
CA VAL A 48 -2.24 8.60 -2.23
C VAL A 48 -1.23 9.07 -1.18
N ASP A 49 -1.75 9.72 -0.15
CA ASP A 49 -0.99 10.18 1.00
C ASP A 49 -1.07 9.14 2.10
N VAL A 50 0.07 8.61 2.49
CA VAL A 50 0.19 7.54 3.48
C VAL A 50 1.04 8.01 4.65
N ARG A 51 0.46 8.04 5.84
CA ARG A 51 1.16 8.38 7.09
C ARG A 51 1.27 7.15 7.97
N TYR A 52 2.50 6.74 8.25
CA TYR A 52 2.82 5.59 9.09
C TYR A 52 3.15 6.04 10.51
N PHE A 53 2.58 5.37 11.50
CA PHE A 53 2.85 5.59 12.92
C PHE A 53 3.54 4.38 13.52
N TYR A 54 4.73 4.58 14.06
CA TYR A 54 5.58 3.51 14.59
C TYR A 54 5.83 3.67 16.08
N ARG A 55 5.71 2.58 16.84
CA ARG A 55 6.30 2.49 18.18
C ARG A 55 7.71 1.95 18.06
N VAL A 56 8.69 2.71 18.51
CA VAL A 56 10.09 2.29 18.52
C VAL A 56 10.57 2.17 19.97
N THR A 57 11.33 1.13 20.27
CA THR A 57 12.01 0.96 21.56
C THR A 57 13.52 0.98 21.40
N ALA A 58 14.23 1.37 22.44
CA ALA A 58 15.68 1.40 22.48
C ALA A 58 16.22 1.31 23.91
N ASP A 59 17.49 0.94 24.04
CA ASP A 59 18.20 0.93 25.32
C ASP A 59 19.08 2.17 25.43
N ALA A 60 18.80 3.03 26.42
CA ALA A 60 19.59 4.20 26.76
C ALA A 60 20.65 3.85 27.83
N PHE A 61 21.92 4.17 27.53
CA PHE A 61 23.05 3.88 28.43
C PHE A 61 23.45 5.14 29.20
N VAL A 62 23.14 5.20 30.49
CA VAL A 62 23.44 6.32 31.38
C VAL A 62 24.69 5.99 32.22
N GLY A 63 25.87 6.17 31.65
CA GLY A 63 27.15 5.85 32.30
C GLY A 63 27.36 4.34 32.47
N ALA A 64 27.79 3.91 33.67
CA ALA A 64 28.08 2.51 33.98
C ALA A 64 26.88 1.72 34.55
N ALA A 65 25.68 2.31 34.56
CA ALA A 65 24.47 1.67 35.06
C ALA A 65 23.86 0.68 34.06
N ARG A 66 22.92 -0.14 34.51
CA ARG A 66 22.11 -1.00 33.64
C ARG A 66 21.38 -0.13 32.61
N PRO A 67 21.30 -0.55 31.33
CA PRO A 67 20.57 0.20 30.31
C PRO A 67 19.10 0.36 30.68
N VAL A 68 18.54 1.52 30.36
CA VAL A 68 17.13 1.85 30.59
C VAL A 68 16.41 1.75 29.25
N GLU A 69 15.40 0.87 29.18
CA GLU A 69 14.54 0.79 28.00
C GLU A 69 13.73 2.08 27.88
N VAL A 70 13.77 2.67 26.69
CA VAL A 70 13.02 3.86 26.32
C VAL A 70 12.11 3.54 25.14
N SER A 71 10.96 4.22 25.08
CA SER A 71 10.00 4.04 24.01
C SER A 71 9.47 5.37 23.51
N GLY A 72 9.08 5.42 22.23
CA GLY A 72 8.61 6.64 21.59
C GLY A 72 7.97 6.39 20.23
N LEU A 73 7.38 7.45 19.70
CA LEU A 73 6.71 7.49 18.41
C LEU A 73 7.69 7.94 17.32
N CYS A 74 7.67 7.27 16.18
CA CYS A 74 8.19 7.79 14.91
C CYS A 74 7.05 7.89 13.90
N VAL A 75 7.03 8.98 13.13
CA VAL A 75 6.03 9.20 12.07
C VAL A 75 6.74 9.36 10.74
N PHE A 76 6.16 8.79 9.68
CA PHE A 76 6.67 8.97 8.32
C PHE A 76 5.52 9.19 7.34
N ASP A 77 5.64 10.24 6.53
CA ASP A 77 4.70 10.57 5.47
C ASP A 77 5.26 10.17 4.10
N LYS A 78 4.45 9.48 3.30
CA LYS A 78 4.76 9.03 1.95
C LYS A 78 3.63 9.41 1.01
N ARG A 79 3.94 10.23 0.01
CA ARG A 79 3.04 10.54 -1.10
C ARG A 79 3.43 9.73 -2.33
N VAL A 80 2.46 9.04 -2.93
CA VAL A 80 2.64 8.37 -4.23
C VAL A 80 1.55 8.79 -5.20
N ILE A 81 1.82 8.69 -6.50
CA ILE A 81 0.83 8.91 -7.55
C ILE A 81 0.59 7.57 -8.24
N LEU A 82 -0.67 7.13 -8.26
CA LEU A 82 -1.08 5.86 -8.85
C LEU A 82 -2.21 6.09 -9.86
N PHE A 83 -2.23 5.28 -10.90
CA PHE A 83 -3.35 5.25 -11.84
C PHE A 83 -4.47 4.39 -11.25
N GLY A 84 -5.62 4.99 -10.98
CA GLY A 84 -6.80 4.37 -10.39
C GLY A 84 -7.97 4.23 -11.37
N SER A 85 -7.68 4.28 -12.67
CA SER A 85 -8.63 4.32 -13.80
C SER A 85 -9.49 5.59 -13.88
N GLU A 86 -10.11 5.80 -15.04
CA GLU A 86 -11.04 6.90 -15.26
C GLU A 86 -12.47 6.45 -14.95
N GLY A 87 -13.12 7.09 -13.97
CA GLY A 87 -14.56 6.88 -13.73
C GLY A 87 -15.32 8.20 -13.82
N THR A 88 -16.23 8.27 -14.79
CA THR A 88 -17.13 9.42 -15.00
C THR A 88 -18.49 9.21 -14.34
N ALA A 89 -18.78 7.98 -13.90
CA ALA A 89 -20.03 7.63 -13.23
C ALA A 89 -20.06 8.20 -11.79
N LYS A 90 -21.24 8.54 -11.30
CA LYS A 90 -21.49 8.80 -9.88
C LYS A 90 -22.04 7.54 -9.25
N ILE A 91 -21.43 7.06 -8.18
CA ILE A 91 -21.85 5.83 -7.50
C ILE A 91 -22.59 6.23 -6.22
N PHE A 92 -23.77 5.65 -6.01
CA PHE A 92 -24.56 5.84 -4.80
C PHE A 92 -24.75 4.46 -4.16
N SER A 93 -24.44 4.35 -2.87
CA SER A 93 -24.54 3.09 -2.11
C SER A 93 -25.48 3.25 -0.93
N SER A 94 -26.21 2.18 -0.59
CA SER A 94 -27.07 2.14 0.60
C SER A 94 -26.29 2.06 1.92
N GLN A 95 -24.97 1.82 1.85
CA GLN A 95 -24.07 1.82 3.02
C GLN A 95 -23.59 3.22 3.40
N THR A 96 -23.77 4.22 2.52
CA THR A 96 -23.38 5.60 2.79
C THR A 96 -24.44 6.24 3.68
N SER A 97 -24.16 6.38 4.97
CA SER A 97 -25.12 6.93 5.94
C SER A 97 -25.36 8.43 5.72
N LEU A 98 -26.62 8.86 5.77
CA LEU A 98 -27.04 10.26 5.55
C LEU A 98 -26.63 11.22 6.68
N GLU A 99 -26.31 10.71 7.87
CA GLU A 99 -26.00 11.52 9.07
C GLU A 99 -24.65 12.26 9.01
N GLY A 100 -23.82 11.98 7.98
CA GLY A 100 -22.53 12.61 7.74
C GLY A 100 -22.38 13.18 6.33
N LEU A 101 -23.47 13.65 5.71
CA LEU A 101 -23.42 14.31 4.40
C LEU A 101 -22.68 15.65 4.49
N ASP A 102 -21.36 15.59 4.42
CA ASP A 102 -20.54 16.73 4.03
C ASP A 102 -20.54 16.86 2.50
N GLU A 103 -20.53 18.07 1.97
CA GLU A 103 -20.48 18.32 0.51
C GLU A 103 -19.25 17.63 -0.14
N GLN A 104 -18.21 17.39 0.66
CA GLN A 104 -16.99 16.69 0.30
C GLN A 104 -17.21 15.19 0.01
N MET A 105 -18.07 14.50 0.75
CA MET A 105 -18.39 13.07 0.52
C MET A 105 -19.14 12.84 -0.80
N LEU A 106 -20.02 13.79 -1.18
CA LEU A 106 -20.71 13.76 -2.48
C LEU A 106 -19.73 13.89 -3.66
N ARG A 107 -18.66 14.68 -3.49
CA ARG A 107 -17.60 14.86 -4.50
C ARG A 107 -16.63 13.68 -4.58
N GLN A 108 -16.55 12.87 -3.54
CA GLN A 108 -15.65 11.70 -3.45
C GLN A 108 -16.31 10.36 -3.82
N SER A 109 -17.58 10.37 -4.23
CA SER A 109 -18.41 9.17 -4.49
C SER A 109 -17.88 8.17 -5.54
N ASN A 110 -16.77 8.47 -6.21
CA ASN A 110 -16.13 7.56 -7.16
C ASN A 110 -14.59 7.66 -7.10
N LEU A 111 -14.02 7.94 -5.93
CA LEU A 111 -12.58 7.75 -5.75
C LEU A 111 -12.27 6.24 -5.74
N PRO A 112 -11.13 5.80 -6.30
CA PRO A 112 -10.67 4.44 -6.11
C PRO A 112 -10.30 4.21 -4.64
N THR A 113 -10.47 2.99 -4.17
CA THR A 113 -10.08 2.58 -2.83
C THR A 113 -8.57 2.37 -2.79
N ALA A 114 -7.85 3.05 -1.90
CA ALA A 114 -6.44 2.78 -1.66
C ALA A 114 -6.26 1.66 -0.64
N VAL A 115 -5.41 0.70 -0.97
CA VAL A 115 -5.02 -0.41 -0.09
C VAL A 115 -3.52 -0.34 0.13
N VAL A 116 -3.12 -0.38 1.41
CA VAL A 116 -1.71 -0.44 1.82
C VAL A 116 -1.47 -1.73 2.58
N GLU A 117 -0.69 -2.63 1.98
CA GLU A 117 -0.21 -3.85 2.60
C GLU A 117 1.18 -3.60 3.17
N VAL A 118 1.38 -3.87 4.45
CA VAL A 118 2.54 -3.40 5.22
C VAL A 118 2.91 -4.39 6.32
N VAL A 119 4.20 -4.48 6.65
CA VAL A 119 4.76 -5.31 7.72
C VAL A 119 5.46 -4.45 8.76
N ASP A 120 5.77 -5.00 9.93
CA ASP A 120 6.59 -4.29 10.92
C ASP A 120 7.97 -3.91 10.34
N PRO A 121 8.45 -2.68 10.55
CA PRO A 121 9.72 -2.23 10.00
C PRO A 121 10.92 -2.81 10.74
N ILE A 122 12.06 -2.87 10.05
CA ILE A 122 13.34 -3.23 10.64
C ILE A 122 14.08 -1.94 11.06
N VAL A 123 14.56 -1.87 12.30
CA VAL A 123 15.43 -0.77 12.73
C VAL A 123 16.82 -0.96 12.15
N LEU A 124 17.23 -0.07 11.24
CA LEU A 124 18.51 -0.15 10.53
C LEU A 124 19.59 0.67 11.23
N ASN A 125 19.21 1.82 11.80
CA ASN A 125 20.13 2.67 12.54
C ASN A 125 19.36 3.50 13.58
N MET A 126 20.04 3.87 14.66
CA MET A 126 19.53 4.81 15.65
C MET A 126 20.70 5.66 16.15
N LYS A 127 20.51 6.98 16.18
CA LYS A 127 21.54 7.94 16.61
C LYS A 127 21.00 8.89 17.68
N LEU A 128 21.86 9.18 18.66
CA LEU A 128 21.65 10.18 19.70
C LEU A 128 22.42 11.43 19.31
N VAL A 129 21.75 12.59 19.32
CA VAL A 129 22.27 13.87 18.83
C VAL A 129 22.06 14.94 19.89
N ASP A 130 23.12 15.66 20.25
CA ASP A 130 23.03 16.85 21.08
C ASP A 130 22.56 18.05 20.24
N VAL A 131 21.58 18.80 20.74
CA VAL A 131 20.96 19.95 20.07
C VAL A 131 21.49 21.24 20.67
N CYS A 132 22.08 22.11 19.86
CA CYS A 132 22.39 23.47 20.29
C CYS A 132 21.10 24.27 20.54
N GLU A 133 21.10 25.16 21.55
CA GLU A 133 20.09 26.22 21.78
C GLU A 133 19.84 27.13 20.56
N CYS A 134 20.70 27.03 19.54
CA CYS A 134 20.67 27.77 18.28
C CYS A 134 19.50 27.41 17.34
N HIS A 135 18.84 26.26 17.51
CA HIS A 135 17.79 25.79 16.59
C HIS A 135 16.40 25.98 17.20
N PRO A 136 15.56 26.86 16.64
CA PRO A 136 14.20 27.02 17.12
C PRO A 136 13.46 25.68 17.06
N CYS A 137 12.60 25.49 18.05
CA CYS A 137 11.87 24.26 18.31
C CYS A 137 11.00 23.87 17.11
N ASP A 138 11.44 22.90 16.31
CA ASP A 138 10.56 22.12 15.44
C ASP A 138 9.64 21.25 16.32
N CYS A 139 8.66 21.89 16.95
CA CYS A 139 7.59 21.21 17.67
C CYS A 139 6.55 20.68 16.65
N GLU A 140 6.96 19.81 15.74
CA GLU A 140 6.04 19.16 14.79
C GLU A 140 5.55 17.81 15.31
N LEU A 141 4.94 17.84 16.50
CA LEU A 141 4.11 16.73 17.01
C LEU A 141 2.63 17.09 16.89
N SER A 142 2.31 17.94 15.92
CA SER A 142 0.94 18.30 15.55
C SER A 142 0.35 17.14 14.76
N ASP A 143 -0.88 16.76 15.09
CA ASP A 143 -1.70 15.79 14.33
C ASP A 143 -1.43 14.30 14.56
N VAL A 144 -1.09 13.90 15.80
CA VAL A 144 -1.17 12.49 16.22
C VAL A 144 -2.56 12.18 16.78
N PRO A 145 -3.31 11.22 16.21
CA PRO A 145 -4.64 10.88 16.71
C PRO A 145 -4.61 10.37 18.16
N PRO A 146 -5.63 10.67 19.00
CA PRO A 146 -5.66 10.25 20.41
C PRO A 146 -5.52 8.74 20.62
N CYS A 147 -6.02 7.92 19.68
CA CYS A 147 -5.87 6.47 19.75
C CYS A 147 -4.41 6.01 19.64
N ILE A 148 -3.59 6.70 18.84
CA ILE A 148 -2.15 6.42 18.70
C ILE A 148 -1.40 6.84 19.96
N CYS A 149 -1.75 8.02 20.53
CA CYS A 149 -1.20 8.45 21.81
C CYS A 149 -1.50 7.44 22.94
N GLY A 150 -2.71 6.86 22.93
CA GLY A 150 -3.12 5.81 23.87
C GLY A 150 -2.36 4.48 23.76
N CYS A 151 -1.56 4.26 22.70
CA CYS A 151 -0.71 3.08 22.57
C CYS A 151 0.57 3.13 23.42
N PHE A 152 0.83 4.25 24.10
CA PHE A 152 2.01 4.46 24.94
C PHE A 152 1.65 4.51 26.43
N ASN A 153 2.59 4.07 27.28
CA ASN A 153 2.39 4.02 28.74
C ASN A 153 2.54 5.38 29.44
N SER A 154 2.92 6.43 28.71
CA SER A 154 2.91 7.82 29.19
C SER A 154 2.83 8.76 27.98
N GLU A 155 2.54 10.03 28.24
CA GLU A 155 2.41 11.06 27.20
C GLU A 155 3.66 11.17 26.33
N LEU A 156 3.46 11.42 25.04
CA LEU A 156 4.55 11.70 24.12
C LEU A 156 5.03 13.14 24.34
N CYS A 157 6.34 13.34 24.40
CA CYS A 157 6.94 14.65 24.53
C CYS A 157 7.74 15.00 23.27
N CYS A 158 7.71 16.28 22.88
CA CYS A 158 8.46 16.79 21.71
C CYS A 158 10.00 16.76 21.90
N GLY A 159 10.46 16.24 23.04
CA GLY A 159 11.82 16.33 23.54
C GLY A 159 12.06 17.67 24.25
N ALA A 160 12.48 17.61 25.51
CA ALA A 160 13.02 18.77 26.21
C ALA A 160 14.47 19.04 25.78
N GLN A 161 14.98 20.21 26.17
CA GLN A 161 16.27 20.77 25.77
C GLN A 161 17.42 19.78 25.97
N GLY A 162 18.28 19.61 24.97
CA GLY A 162 19.53 18.84 25.10
C GLY A 162 19.72 17.78 24.03
N LYS A 163 18.97 16.67 24.07
CA LYS A 163 19.23 15.49 23.22
C LYS A 163 18.05 15.03 22.40
N ARG A 164 18.35 14.57 21.19
CA ARG A 164 17.38 14.06 20.20
C ARG A 164 17.81 12.70 19.70
N ILE A 165 16.82 11.83 19.48
CA ILE A 165 17.03 10.54 18.84
C ILE A 165 16.45 10.61 17.43
N TYR A 166 17.20 10.02 16.49
CA TYR A 166 16.77 9.82 15.12
C TYR A 166 16.93 8.34 14.75
N VAL A 167 16.00 7.84 13.93
CA VAL A 167 15.90 6.42 13.58
C VAL A 167 15.82 6.25 12.07
N THR A 168 16.58 5.30 11.55
CA THR A 168 16.43 4.81 10.18
C THR A 168 15.65 3.51 10.22
N LEU A 169 14.49 3.48 9.57
CA LEU A 169 13.62 2.32 9.45
C LEU A 169 13.63 1.76 8.02
N GLY A 170 13.79 0.45 7.91
CA GLY A 170 13.57 -0.33 6.70
C GLY A 170 12.12 -0.81 6.65
N GLN A 171 11.26 -0.06 5.95
CA GLN A 171 9.85 -0.40 5.78
C GLN A 171 9.61 -1.11 4.45
N PHE A 172 8.88 -2.23 4.49
CA PHE A 172 8.31 -2.87 3.30
C PHE A 172 6.82 -2.58 3.22
N SER A 173 6.34 -2.04 2.10
CA SER A 173 4.93 -1.71 1.88
C SER A 173 4.57 -1.82 0.39
N ILE A 174 3.36 -2.29 0.11
CA ILE A 174 2.75 -2.31 -1.23
C ILE A 174 1.53 -1.39 -1.17
N ILE A 175 1.47 -0.42 -2.08
CA ILE A 175 0.39 0.56 -2.17
C ILE A 175 -0.28 0.37 -3.52
N ARG A 176 -1.60 0.15 -3.52
CA ARG A 176 -2.39 -0.08 -4.74
C ARG A 176 -3.74 0.63 -4.68
N LEU A 177 -4.26 0.96 -5.85
CA LEU A 177 -5.61 1.48 -6.01
C LEU A 177 -6.50 0.36 -6.57
N GLU A 178 -7.65 0.17 -5.95
CA GLU A 178 -8.70 -0.74 -6.39
C GLU A 178 -9.93 0.05 -6.83
N ARG A 179 -10.59 -0.44 -7.88
CA ARG A 179 -11.86 0.09 -8.31
C ARG A 179 -12.70 -1.05 -8.85
N ASP A 180 -13.96 -1.08 -8.46
CA ASP A 180 -14.91 -2.03 -9.04
C ASP A 180 -15.14 -1.69 -10.51
N SER A 181 -15.05 -2.71 -11.36
CA SER A 181 -15.35 -2.60 -12.79
C SER A 181 -16.28 -3.73 -13.22
N GLN A 182 -17.15 -3.44 -14.18
CA GLN A 182 -18.03 -4.44 -14.76
C GLN A 182 -17.32 -5.07 -15.96
N LEU A 183 -16.93 -6.33 -15.83
CA LEU A 183 -16.37 -7.12 -16.92
C LEU A 183 -17.47 -7.98 -17.54
N LEU A 184 -17.67 -7.86 -18.86
CA LEU A 184 -18.51 -8.78 -19.62
C LEU A 184 -17.72 -10.07 -19.84
N MET A 185 -18.11 -11.16 -19.16
CA MET A 185 -17.54 -12.48 -19.43
C MET A 185 -18.33 -13.17 -20.55
N PRO A 186 -17.73 -13.46 -21.71
CA PRO A 186 -18.39 -14.27 -22.73
C PRO A 186 -18.53 -15.70 -22.22
N VAL A 187 -19.76 -16.20 -22.20
CA VAL A 187 -20.02 -17.64 -22.00
C VAL A 187 -19.97 -18.27 -23.38
N TYR A 188 -18.95 -19.09 -23.62
CA TYR A 188 -18.93 -19.98 -24.76
C TYR A 188 -19.68 -21.26 -24.39
N ASP A 189 -20.62 -21.67 -25.24
CA ASP A 189 -21.22 -22.98 -25.10
C ASP A 189 -20.12 -24.04 -25.22
N TYR A 190 -20.10 -24.96 -24.25
CA TYR A 190 -19.16 -26.08 -24.26
C TYR A 190 -19.56 -27.01 -25.40
N CYS A 191 -19.08 -26.73 -26.61
CA CYS A 191 -19.28 -27.63 -27.75
C CYS A 191 -18.51 -28.92 -27.44
N MET A 192 -19.23 -30.00 -27.16
CA MET A 192 -18.62 -31.33 -27.17
C MET A 192 -18.02 -31.52 -28.57
N PRO A 193 -16.71 -31.81 -28.70
CA PRO A 193 -16.12 -32.05 -30.00
C PRO A 193 -16.82 -33.25 -30.64
N GLU A 194 -17.60 -33.02 -31.70
CA GLU A 194 -18.30 -34.07 -32.45
C GLU A 194 -17.34 -34.89 -33.33
N LYS A 195 -16.08 -34.47 -33.44
CA LYS A 195 -15.06 -35.25 -34.13
C LYS A 195 -14.65 -36.42 -33.26
N GLU A 196 -15.23 -37.59 -33.56
CA GLU A 196 -14.61 -38.86 -33.22
C GLU A 196 -13.17 -38.85 -33.76
N CYS A 197 -12.21 -39.07 -32.86
CA CYS A 197 -10.80 -39.26 -33.21
C CYS A 197 -10.75 -40.42 -34.20
N ALA A 198 -10.34 -40.21 -35.46
CA ALA A 198 -10.08 -41.29 -36.43
C ALA A 198 -8.84 -42.13 -36.05
N CYS A 199 -8.58 -42.25 -34.75
CA CYS A 199 -7.42 -42.83 -34.09
C CYS A 199 -7.59 -44.35 -33.96
N GLY A 200 -8.17 -44.96 -35.00
CA GLY A 200 -8.47 -46.39 -35.09
C GLY A 200 -7.89 -47.06 -36.32
N GLY A 201 -6.89 -46.47 -36.99
CA GLY A 201 -6.36 -47.00 -38.25
C GLY A 201 -4.84 -46.98 -38.46
N GLY A 202 -4.03 -46.42 -37.54
CA GLY A 202 -2.58 -46.38 -37.71
C GLY A 202 -1.85 -46.25 -36.38
N GLU A 203 -0.77 -47.03 -36.22
CA GLU A 203 0.12 -47.11 -35.06
C GLU A 203 0.96 -45.83 -34.84
N GLU A 204 0.33 -44.65 -34.71
CA GLU A 204 1.07 -43.44 -34.34
C GLU A 204 1.08 -43.25 -32.81
N ASP A 205 2.29 -43.15 -32.25
CA ASP A 205 2.56 -42.93 -30.83
C ASP A 205 1.79 -41.69 -30.34
N PRO A 206 0.97 -41.80 -29.28
CA PRO A 206 0.24 -40.69 -28.68
C PRO A 206 1.11 -39.44 -28.46
N CYS A 207 2.41 -39.63 -28.15
CA CYS A 207 3.34 -38.53 -27.91
C CYS A 207 3.63 -37.70 -29.18
N GLU A 208 3.61 -38.31 -30.37
CA GLU A 208 3.83 -37.62 -31.65
C GLU A 208 2.60 -36.81 -32.07
N ILE A 209 1.40 -37.28 -31.75
CA ILE A 209 0.15 -36.54 -32.00
C ILE A 209 0.13 -35.23 -31.19
N PHE A 210 0.43 -35.28 -29.90
CA PHE A 210 0.46 -34.08 -29.04
C PHE A 210 1.58 -33.09 -29.39
N ARG A 211 2.65 -33.54 -30.06
CA ARG A 211 3.71 -32.64 -30.56
C ARG A 211 3.28 -31.81 -31.78
N HIS A 212 2.36 -32.32 -32.60
CA HIS A 212 1.89 -31.64 -33.81
C HIS A 212 0.72 -30.68 -33.55
N VAL A 213 0.04 -30.81 -32.41
CA VAL A 213 -1.01 -29.88 -32.00
C VAL A 213 -0.36 -28.62 -31.40
N LYS A 214 -0.32 -27.53 -32.17
CA LYS A 214 0.09 -26.23 -31.65
C LYS A 214 -0.95 -25.71 -30.67
N PHE A 215 -0.54 -25.50 -29.42
CA PHE A 215 -1.40 -24.91 -28.40
C PHE A 215 -1.92 -23.55 -28.88
N PRO A 216 -3.24 -23.26 -28.78
CA PRO A 216 -3.84 -22.09 -29.41
C PRO A 216 -3.64 -20.86 -28.53
N VAL A 217 -2.39 -20.43 -28.37
CA VAL A 217 -1.99 -19.31 -27.52
C VAL A 217 -2.83 -18.07 -27.82
N ASN A 218 -3.10 -17.79 -29.10
CA ASN A 218 -3.84 -16.60 -29.52
C ASN A 218 -5.33 -16.58 -29.12
N GLU A 219 -5.90 -17.70 -28.67
CA GLU A 219 -7.29 -17.75 -28.15
C GLU A 219 -7.35 -17.46 -26.65
N PHE A 220 -6.23 -17.65 -25.95
CA PHE A 220 -6.12 -17.41 -24.50
C PHE A 220 -5.54 -16.04 -24.14
N PHE A 221 -5.03 -15.29 -25.12
CA PHE A 221 -4.54 -13.93 -24.94
C PHE A 221 -5.36 -12.96 -25.79
N PRO A 222 -5.91 -11.87 -25.21
CA PRO A 222 -6.66 -10.88 -25.98
C PRO A 222 -5.77 -10.26 -27.08
N PRO A 223 -6.33 -9.99 -28.27
CA PRO A 223 -5.55 -9.49 -29.41
C PRO A 223 -4.84 -8.19 -29.05
N SER A 224 -3.53 -8.14 -29.35
CA SER A 224 -2.61 -7.08 -28.92
C SER A 224 -2.73 -5.76 -29.71
N SER A 225 -3.76 -5.60 -30.53
CA SER A 225 -4.11 -4.30 -31.12
C SER A 225 -5.56 -4.27 -31.59
N PRO A 226 -6.29 -3.15 -31.42
CA PRO A 226 -7.53 -2.92 -32.15
C PRO A 226 -7.16 -2.51 -33.59
N THR A 227 -7.38 -3.40 -34.55
CA THR A 227 -7.33 -3.00 -35.97
C THR A 227 -8.52 -2.08 -36.29
N PRO A 228 -8.30 -0.91 -36.92
CA PRO A 228 -9.38 0.00 -37.26
C PRO A 228 -10.09 -0.48 -38.53
N GLY A 229 -11.36 -0.87 -38.39
CA GLY A 229 -12.35 -0.93 -39.46
C GLY A 229 -12.25 -2.13 -40.42
N GLY A 230 -13.31 -2.95 -40.44
CA GLY A 230 -13.56 -3.95 -41.49
C GLY A 230 -14.45 -5.08 -41.01
N ASP A 231 -15.71 -5.06 -41.42
CA ASP A 231 -16.75 -6.04 -41.10
C ASP A 231 -16.28 -7.50 -41.24
N CYS A 232 -16.44 -8.29 -40.17
CA CYS A 232 -16.34 -9.74 -40.22
C CYS A 232 -17.52 -10.37 -39.46
N HIS A 233 -18.69 -10.34 -40.09
CA HIS A 233 -19.67 -11.40 -39.89
C HIS A 233 -19.05 -12.72 -40.39
N PRO A 234 -19.00 -13.80 -39.59
CA PRO A 234 -18.81 -15.13 -40.14
C PRO A 234 -20.08 -15.50 -40.90
N GLN A 235 -19.98 -15.51 -42.23
CA GLN A 235 -21.04 -15.96 -43.12
C GLN A 235 -21.40 -17.41 -42.81
N LEU A 236 -22.65 -17.62 -42.39
CA LEU A 236 -23.34 -18.89 -42.60
C LEU A 236 -23.38 -19.15 -44.12
N LYS A 237 -22.58 -20.11 -44.59
CA LYS A 237 -22.88 -20.85 -45.84
C LYS A 237 -23.10 -22.31 -45.46
N GLY A 238 -24.38 -22.67 -45.40
CA GLY A 238 -24.81 -24.04 -45.28
C GLY A 238 -24.50 -24.83 -46.54
N CYS A 239 -24.23 -26.12 -46.35
CA CYS A 239 -24.47 -27.14 -47.36
C CYS A 239 -25.56 -28.05 -46.81
N CYS A 240 -26.74 -28.01 -47.44
CA CYS A 240 -27.68 -29.13 -47.42
C CYS A 240 -27.29 -30.09 -48.54
N SER A 241 -27.12 -31.37 -48.21
CA SER A 241 -27.75 -32.54 -48.85
C SER A 241 -27.46 -33.75 -47.97
#